data_AF-A0A520HVR1-F1
#
_entry.id   AF-A0A520HVR1-F1
#
_cell.length_a   1.000
_cell.length_b   1.000
_cell.length_c   1.000
_cell.angle_alpha   90.00
_cell.angle_beta   90.00
_cell.angle_gamma   90.00
#
_symmetry.space_group_name_H-M   'P 1'
#
loop_
_entity.id
_entity.type
_entity.pdbx_description
1 polymer ?
#
loop_
_entity_poly.entity_id
_entity_poly.type
_entity_poly.pdbx_seq_one_letter_code
_entity_poly.pdbx_strand_id
1 'polypeptide(L)'
;MLIVGAKGFAKEVLEILHGNGTVEDLLFYDDVTPIFPDTLYGKFLVLKALEDAEKLFASKDNRFTIGLGNPCLRARIAEKFTAIGGKLVSTISDRAVIGSYGVTVG
;
A
#
# COMPACT_ATOMS: atom_id res chain seq x y z
N MET A 1 7.40 -2.43 -2.19
CA MET A 1 6.42 -1.50 -1.60
C MET A 1 5.24 -2.32 -1.05
N LEU A 2 4.64 -1.90 0.07
CA LEU A 2 3.47 -2.55 0.67
C LEU A 2 2.17 -1.77 0.41
N ILE A 3 1.10 -2.44 -0.02
CA ILE A 3 -0.27 -1.89 -0.04
C ILE A 3 -1.03 -2.40 1.17
N VAL A 4 -1.45 -1.49 2.07
CA VAL A 4 -2.24 -1.88 3.24
C VAL A 4 -3.73 -1.94 2.91
N GLY A 5 -4.30 -3.14 3.01
CA GLY A 5 -5.63 -3.50 2.55
C GLY A 5 -5.57 -4.30 1.24
N ALA A 6 -6.32 -5.40 1.15
CA ALA A 6 -6.29 -6.32 0.00
C ALA A 6 -7.67 -6.52 -0.68
N LYS A 7 -8.63 -5.62 -0.42
CA LYS A 7 -10.01 -5.69 -0.94
C LYS A 7 -10.25 -4.68 -2.08
N GLY A 8 -11.49 -4.26 -2.28
CA GLY A 8 -11.93 -3.50 -3.46
C GLY A 8 -11.06 -2.29 -3.82
N PHE A 9 -10.87 -1.34 -2.90
CA PHE A 9 -10.11 -0.11 -3.18
C PHE A 9 -8.62 -0.39 -3.46
N ALA A 10 -8.06 -1.44 -2.87
CA ALA A 10 -6.67 -1.83 -3.11
C ALA A 10 -6.42 -2.23 -4.58
N LYS A 11 -7.45 -2.65 -5.32
CA LYS A 11 -7.37 -2.95 -6.76
C LYS A 11 -7.13 -1.69 -7.59
N GLU A 12 -7.77 -0.59 -7.23
CA GLU A 12 -7.57 0.70 -7.91
C GLU A 12 -6.15 1.23 -7.64
N VAL A 13 -5.66 1.11 -6.40
CA VAL A 13 -4.28 1.47 -6.04
C VAL A 13 -3.27 0.61 -6.83
N LEU A 14 -3.53 -0.70 -6.93
CA LEU A 14 -2.72 -1.62 -7.73
C LEU A 14 -2.71 -1.23 -9.21
N GLU A 15 -3.86 -0.87 -9.79
CA GLU A 15 -3.96 -0.47 -11.20
C GLU A 15 -3.10 0.77 -11.49
N ILE A 16 -3.11 1.76 -10.60
CA ILE A 16 -2.23 2.93 -10.75
C ILE A 16 -0.74 2.51 -10.70
N LEU A 17 -0.35 1.69 -9.74
CA LEU A 17 1.03 1.23 -9.64
C LEU A 17 1.44 0.37 -10.84
N HIS A 18 0.52 -0.43 -11.39
CA HIS A 18 0.71 -1.19 -12.63
C HIS A 18 0.93 -0.27 -13.82
N GLY A 19 0.06 0.73 -14.00
CA GLY A 19 0.18 1.72 -15.06
C GLY A 19 1.49 2.51 -15.00
N ASN A 20 2.01 2.76 -13.80
CA ASN A 20 3.29 3.43 -13.58
C ASN A 20 4.51 2.48 -13.69
N GLY A 21 4.32 1.18 -13.92
CA GLY A 21 5.41 0.20 -13.99
C GLY A 21 6.04 -0.16 -12.62
N THR A 22 5.36 0.13 -11.51
CA THR A 22 5.85 0.00 -10.13
C THR A 22 5.29 -1.23 -9.38
N VAL A 23 5.26 -2.39 -10.04
CA VAL A 23 4.67 -3.64 -9.49
C VAL A 23 5.68 -4.72 -9.13
N GLU A 24 6.96 -4.47 -9.36
CA GLU A 24 8.03 -5.38 -8.93
C GLU A 24 8.11 -5.41 -7.40
N ASP A 25 8.19 -6.62 -6.82
CA ASP A 25 8.24 -6.81 -5.37
C ASP A 25 7.09 -6.12 -4.59
N LEU A 26 5.93 -5.97 -5.22
CA LEU A 26 4.75 -5.40 -4.59
C LEU A 26 4.08 -6.44 -3.68
N LEU A 27 3.79 -6.04 -2.45
CA LEU A 27 3.11 -6.88 -1.44
C LEU A 27 1.80 -6.22 -1.00
N PHE A 28 0.89 -7.03 -0.49
CA PHE A 28 -0.33 -6.59 0.19
C PHE A 28 -0.26 -6.90 1.68
N TYR A 29 -1.11 -6.23 2.47
CA TYR A 29 -1.34 -6.54 3.87
C TYR A 29 -2.83 -6.65 4.17
N ASP A 30 -3.24 -7.70 4.87
CA ASP A 30 -4.59 -7.86 5.42
C ASP A 30 -4.55 -8.76 6.67
N ASP A 31 -4.69 -8.16 7.86
CA ASP A 31 -4.75 -8.83 9.17
C ASP A 31 -6.18 -9.03 9.69
N VAL A 32 -7.19 -8.60 8.92
CA VAL A 32 -8.60 -8.60 9.36
C VAL A 32 -9.44 -9.69 8.68
N THR A 33 -8.96 -10.26 7.58
CA THR A 33 -9.70 -11.27 6.82
C THR A 33 -9.29 -12.68 7.25
N PRO A 34 -10.17 -13.46 7.92
CA PRO A 34 -9.78 -14.73 8.56
C PRO A 34 -9.27 -15.80 7.60
N ILE A 35 -9.83 -15.84 6.39
CA ILE A 35 -9.42 -16.77 5.32
C ILE A 35 -9.10 -15.91 4.11
N PHE A 36 -7.81 -15.64 3.92
CA PHE A 36 -7.31 -14.89 2.76
C PHE A 36 -6.24 -15.72 2.04
N PRO A 37 -6.26 -15.79 0.70
CA PRO A 37 -5.23 -16.49 -0.05
C PRO A 37 -3.85 -15.89 0.25
N ASP A 38 -2.81 -16.72 0.20
CA ASP A 38 -1.44 -16.24 0.40
C ASP A 38 -0.98 -15.28 -0.70
N THR A 39 -1.58 -15.39 -1.89
CA THR A 39 -1.33 -14.46 -2.99
C THR A 39 -2.63 -13.87 -3.54
N LEU A 40 -2.59 -12.58 -3.87
CA LEU A 40 -3.61 -11.90 -4.64
C LEU A 40 -3.26 -12.05 -6.14
N TYR A 41 -4.24 -12.45 -6.95
CA TYR A 41 -4.10 -12.65 -8.40
C TYR A 41 -2.99 -13.65 -8.81
N GLY A 42 -2.63 -14.58 -7.92
CA GLY A 42 -1.56 -15.56 -8.16
C GLY A 42 -0.15 -14.96 -8.25
N LYS A 43 0.02 -13.67 -7.89
CA LYS A 43 1.28 -12.93 -8.07
C LYS A 43 1.74 -12.19 -6.82
N PHE A 44 0.83 -11.48 -6.15
CA PHE A 44 1.22 -10.56 -5.08
C PHE A 44 1.04 -11.20 -3.70
N LEU A 45 2.13 -11.37 -2.96
CA LEU A 45 2.10 -11.94 -1.61
C LEU A 45 1.29 -11.05 -0.65
N VAL A 46 0.52 -11.68 0.23
CA VAL A 46 -0.29 -10.99 1.25
C VAL A 46 0.28 -11.28 2.64
N LEU A 47 0.80 -10.25 3.29
CA LEU A 47 1.22 -10.28 4.68
C LEU A 47 -0.01 -10.24 5.60
N LYS A 48 -0.01 -11.08 6.63
CA LYS A 48 -1.16 -11.27 7.54
C LYS A 48 -0.86 -10.87 8.99
N ALA A 49 0.38 -10.54 9.29
CA ALA A 49 0.87 -10.20 10.62
C ALA A 49 1.66 -8.88 10.58
N LEU A 50 1.49 -8.04 11.60
CA LEU A 50 2.14 -6.72 11.65
C LEU A 50 3.67 -6.85 11.73
N GLU A 51 4.14 -7.90 12.38
CA GLU A 51 5.55 -8.24 12.56
C GLU A 51 6.24 -8.53 11.22
N ASP A 52 5.50 -9.08 10.25
CA ASP A 52 6.05 -9.32 8.91
C ASP A 52 6.18 -8.02 8.12
N ALA A 53 5.25 -7.07 8.31
CA ALA A 53 5.37 -5.73 7.74
C ALA A 53 6.54 -4.96 8.36
N GLU A 54 6.74 -5.07 9.68
CA GLU A 54 7.88 -4.45 10.38
C GLU A 54 9.22 -5.01 9.87
N LYS A 55 9.34 -6.34 9.72
CA LYS A 55 10.53 -6.98 9.13
C LYS A 55 10.77 -6.52 7.69
N LEU A 56 9.71 -6.40 6.88
CA LEU A 56 9.80 -5.89 5.51
C LEU A 56 10.38 -4.47 5.49
N PHE A 57 9.88 -3.60 6.37
CA PHE A 57 10.32 -2.21 6.45
C PHE A 57 11.76 -2.07 6.95
N ALA A 58 12.20 -2.95 7.84
CA ALA A 58 13.57 -2.94 8.36
C ALA A 58 14.61 -3.46 7.36
N SER A 59 14.23 -4.36 6.43
CA SER A 59 15.20 -5.16 5.66
C SER A 59 15.14 -5.00 4.13
N LYS A 60 13.99 -4.63 3.55
CA LYS A 60 13.80 -4.67 2.09
C LYS A 60 13.29 -3.35 1.51
N ASP A 61 12.10 -2.91 1.92
CA ASP A 61 11.47 -1.69 1.39
C ASP A 61 10.50 -1.14 2.43
N ASN A 62 10.78 0.05 2.94
CA ASN A 62 9.97 0.70 3.97
C ASN A 62 8.77 1.49 3.42
N ARG A 63 8.58 1.57 2.09
CA ARG A 63 7.49 2.34 1.51
C ARG A 63 6.18 1.58 1.58
N PHE A 64 5.11 2.28 1.98
CA PHE A 64 3.75 1.76 1.92
C PHE A 64 2.72 2.79 1.44
N THR A 65 1.62 2.30 0.90
CA THR A 65 0.42 3.06 0.54
C THR A 65 -0.83 2.38 1.11
N ILE A 66 -1.98 3.06 1.09
CA ILE A 66 -3.20 2.60 1.77
C ILE A 66 -4.29 2.28 0.74
N GLY A 67 -4.60 0.99 0.62
CA GLY A 67 -5.68 0.41 -0.20
C GLY A 67 -7.04 0.37 0.50
N LEU A 68 -7.36 1.36 1.34
CA LEU A 68 -8.62 1.47 2.08
C LEU A 68 -9.40 2.73 1.71
N GLY A 69 -10.71 2.62 1.51
CA GLY A 69 -11.58 3.76 1.18
C GLY A 69 -12.08 4.59 2.38
N ASN A 70 -12.16 4.02 3.58
CA ASN A 70 -12.70 4.71 4.76
C ASN A 70 -11.67 5.72 5.33
N PRO A 71 -11.96 7.03 5.42
CA PRO A 71 -11.00 8.05 5.85
C PRO A 71 -10.46 7.84 7.28
N CYS A 72 -11.32 7.49 8.24
CA CYS A 72 -10.91 7.27 9.63
C CYS A 72 -9.97 6.06 9.74
N LEU A 73 -10.24 4.99 8.99
CA LEU A 73 -9.33 3.84 8.93
C LEU A 73 -8.01 4.18 8.23
N ARG A 74 -8.03 5.00 7.17
CA ARG A 74 -6.80 5.46 6.50
C ARG A 74 -5.88 6.19 7.47
N ALA A 75 -6.41 7.12 8.26
CA ALA A 75 -5.61 7.85 9.25
C ALA A 75 -4.97 6.91 10.29
N ARG A 76 -5.77 6.00 10.87
CA ARG A 76 -5.28 5.00 11.85
C ARG A 76 -4.22 4.08 11.26
N ILE A 77 -4.39 3.65 10.02
CA ILE A 77 -3.41 2.79 9.33
C ILE A 77 -2.13 3.55 9.02
N ALA A 78 -2.23 4.81 8.58
CA ALA A 78 -1.06 5.66 8.37
C ALA A 78 -0.23 5.74 9.66
N GLU A 79 -0.86 6.07 10.79
CA GLU A 79 -0.20 6.12 12.10
C GLU A 79 0.39 4.76 12.50
N LYS A 80 -0.41 3.67 12.43
CA LYS A 80 0.01 2.31 12.81
C LYS A 80 1.25 1.86 12.04
N PHE A 81 1.27 2.05 10.72
CA PHE A 81 2.37 1.58 9.87
C PHE A 81 3.58 2.50 9.91
N THR A 82 3.39 3.80 10.12
CA THR A 82 4.51 4.72 10.37
C THR A 82 5.19 4.44 11.72
N ALA A 83 4.44 4.04 12.75
CA ALA A 83 4.99 3.69 14.05
C ALA A 83 5.96 2.49 14.01
N ILE A 84 5.79 1.56 13.07
CA ILE A 84 6.67 0.40 12.85
C ILE A 84 7.76 0.65 11.79
N GLY A 85 8.07 1.92 11.48
CA GLY A 85 9.13 2.30 10.55
C GLY A 85 8.71 2.42 9.08
N GLY A 86 7.41 2.32 8.78
CA GLY A 86 6.89 2.50 7.44
C GLY A 86 6.92 3.97 6.99
N LYS A 87 7.29 4.20 5.73
CA LYS A 87 7.19 5.49 5.04
C LYS A 87 5.94 5.51 4.16
N LEU A 88 4.93 6.28 4.59
CA LEU A 88 3.74 6.51 3.77
C LEU A 88 4.14 7.27 2.50
N VAL A 89 3.73 6.75 1.34
CA VAL A 89 3.96 7.38 0.04
C VAL A 89 2.66 7.52 -0.74
N SER A 90 2.56 8.58 -1.53
CA SER A 90 1.42 8.81 -2.42
C SER A 90 1.47 7.86 -3.61
N THR A 91 0.30 7.39 -4.03
CA THR A 91 0.12 6.64 -5.28
C THR A 91 -0.55 7.56 -6.30
N ILE A 92 0.27 8.18 -7.15
CA ILE A 92 -0.18 9.17 -8.14
C ILE A 92 0.02 8.56 -9.53
N SER A 93 -1.00 8.59 -10.37
CA SER A 93 -0.89 8.10 -11.75
C SER A 93 0.05 8.97 -12.58
N ASP A 94 0.85 8.35 -13.44
CA ASP A 94 1.66 9.05 -14.45
C ASP A 94 0.80 9.80 -15.48
N ARG A 95 -0.51 9.54 -15.50
CA ARG A 95 -1.51 10.24 -16.33
C ARG A 95 -2.17 11.41 -15.58
N ALA A 96 -1.86 11.63 -14.31
CA ALA A 96 -2.41 12.73 -13.55
C ALA A 96 -1.78 14.07 -13.98
N VAL A 97 -2.63 15.08 -14.17
CA VAL A 97 -2.15 16.47 -14.39
C VAL A 97 -2.17 17.18 -13.04
N ILE A 98 -0.98 17.48 -12.52
CA ILE A 98 -0.77 18.25 -11.31
C ILE A 98 -0.21 19.62 -11.70
N GLY A 99 -0.76 20.69 -11.10
CA GLY A 99 -0.36 22.05 -11.42
C GLY A 99 1.14 22.27 -11.24
N SER A 100 1.78 22.90 -12.23
CA SER A 100 3.25 23.03 -12.28
C SER A 100 3.83 24.03 -11.26
N TYR A 101 2.99 24.82 -10.60
CA TYR A 101 3.42 25.95 -9.76
C TYR A 101 2.92 25.79 -8.32
N GLY A 102 3.78 25.27 -7.45
CA GLY A 102 3.54 25.24 -6.00
C GLY A 102 2.42 24.30 -5.55
N VAL A 103 1.97 23.37 -6.39
CA VAL A 103 0.95 22.37 -6.02
C VAL A 103 1.64 21.10 -5.54
N THR A 104 1.24 20.60 -4.38
CA THR A 104 1.62 19.29 -3.86
C THR A 104 0.34 18.53 -3.51
N VAL A 105 0.27 17.26 -3.92
CA VAL A 105 -0.88 16.39 -3.67
C VAL A 105 -0.33 15.08 -3.10
N GLY A 106 -0.84 14.66 -1.95
CA GLY A 106 -0.29 13.51 -1.24
C GLY A 106 -0.42 13.64 0.26
#